data_AF-A0AAP0JN32-F1
#
_entry.id   AF-A0AAP0JN32-F1
#
_cell.length_a   1.000
_cell.length_b   1.000
_cell.length_c   1.000
_cell.angle_alpha   90.00
_cell.angle_beta   90.00
_cell.angle_gamma   90.00
#
_symmetry.space_group_name_H-M   'P 1'
#
loop_
_entity.id
_entity.type
_entity.pdbx_description
1 polymer ?
#
loop_
_entity_poly.entity_id
_entity_poly.type
_entity_poly.pdbx_seq_one_letter_code
_entity_poly.pdbx_strand_id
1 'polypeptide(L)'
;MPALRTVGNIATGDDFQTQFIIDNQVLPCLHQHLTQDNKKAIKKKACWTISNILAGNRGQIQAVNDANLISLVIQLLPHAEFDIKIEAVWAISNITSGGSQEQIQYLVSQNCIKPLCDILGYPDPRIVIVCLKGLENILKVGKALKDMGRNGGMNIYAHMIDECGGFEKIENLQSHDNNDIYERAVKILEKYPVDDEEVQAAAGRSSAHGLG
;
A
#
# COMPACT_ATOMS: atom_id res chain seq x y z
N MET A 1 9.74 25.58 6.75
CA MET A 1 10.00 24.66 5.62
C MET A 1 11.41 24.04 5.57
N PRO A 2 12.47 24.56 6.22
CA PRO A 2 13.76 23.88 6.32
C PRO A 2 13.72 22.64 7.23
N ALA A 3 13.15 22.76 8.44
CA ALA A 3 13.17 21.69 9.45
C ALA A 3 12.56 20.35 8.97
N LEU A 4 11.33 20.37 8.42
CA LEU A 4 10.69 19.15 7.91
C LEU A 4 11.45 18.53 6.71
N ARG A 5 12.19 19.34 5.93
CA ARG A 5 13.07 18.83 4.87
C ARG A 5 14.27 18.12 5.47
N THR A 6 14.89 18.71 6.49
CA THR A 6 16.03 18.13 7.18
C THR A 6 15.65 16.80 7.83
N VAL A 7 14.50 16.73 8.50
CA VAL A 7 14.00 15.49 9.11
C VAL A 7 13.77 14.40 8.06
N GLY A 8 13.10 14.70 6.95
CA GLY A 8 12.89 13.71 5.90
C GLY A 8 14.20 13.27 5.22
N ASN A 9 15.21 14.15 5.12
CA ASN A 9 16.55 13.77 4.65
C ASN A 9 17.30 12.86 5.66
N ILE A 10 17.05 13.00 6.97
CA ILE A 10 17.59 12.08 7.97
C ILE A 10 16.88 10.72 7.85
N ALA A 11 15.58 10.72 7.58
CA ALA A 11 14.79 9.50 7.33
C ALA A 11 15.19 8.75 6.03
N THR A 12 15.87 9.40 5.09
CA THR A 12 16.48 8.71 3.92
C THR A 12 17.82 8.04 4.25
N GLY A 13 18.28 8.18 5.48
CA GLY A 13 19.51 7.60 5.98
C GLY A 13 19.40 6.09 6.27
N ASP A 14 20.32 5.59 7.09
CA ASP A 14 20.23 4.21 7.59
C ASP A 14 19.15 4.05 8.68
N ASP A 15 18.86 2.80 9.04
CA ASP A 15 17.89 2.47 10.08
C ASP A 15 18.21 3.15 11.43
N PHE A 16 19.48 3.38 11.77
CA PHE A 16 19.83 4.07 13.03
C PHE A 16 19.45 5.55 12.98
N GLN A 17 19.70 6.21 11.85
CA GLN A 17 19.32 7.62 11.63
C GLN A 17 17.80 7.79 11.64
N THR A 18 17.07 6.85 11.02
CA THR A 18 15.61 6.80 11.07
C THR A 18 15.09 6.54 12.49
N GLN A 19 15.72 5.64 13.25
CA GLN A 19 15.34 5.39 14.63
C GLN A 19 15.56 6.62 15.52
N PHE A 20 16.66 7.34 15.31
CA PHE A 20 16.96 8.55 16.07
C PHE A 20 15.85 9.60 15.97
N ILE A 21 15.28 9.82 14.79
CA ILE A 21 14.16 10.78 14.65
C ILE A 21 12.85 10.25 15.25
N ILE A 22 12.62 8.93 15.21
CA ILE A 22 11.45 8.30 15.86
C ILE A 22 11.52 8.53 17.38
N ASP A 23 12.67 8.24 17.99
CA ASP A 23 12.90 8.38 19.43
C ASP A 23 12.73 9.84 19.89
N ASN A 24 13.02 10.80 19.00
CA ASN A 24 12.82 12.24 19.21
C ASN A 24 11.40 12.74 18.85
N GLN A 25 10.38 11.88 18.93
CA GLN A 25 8.96 12.25 18.83
C GLN A 25 8.55 12.86 17.48
N VAL A 26 9.17 12.43 16.37
CA VAL A 26 8.77 12.89 15.03
C VAL A 26 7.35 12.44 14.65
N LEU A 27 6.92 11.25 15.08
CA LEU A 27 5.65 10.65 14.64
C LEU A 27 4.40 11.45 15.11
N PRO A 28 4.28 11.86 16.39
CA PRO A 28 3.19 12.74 16.81
C PRO A 28 3.16 14.08 16.05
N CYS A 29 4.34 14.64 15.75
CA CYS A 29 4.45 15.88 14.98
C CYS A 29 3.94 15.71 13.55
N LEU A 30 4.30 14.60 12.89
CA LEU A 30 3.79 14.25 11.56
C LEU A 30 2.27 14.03 11.56
N HIS A 31 1.74 13.38 12.59
CA HIS A 31 0.29 13.17 12.75
C HIS A 31 -0.45 14.51 12.84
N GLN A 32 0.05 15.45 13.66
CA GLN A 32 -0.51 16.79 13.75
C GLN A 32 -0.46 17.52 12.40
N HIS A 33 0.65 17.39 11.66
CA HIS A 33 0.80 18.05 10.37
C HIS A 33 -0.18 17.55 9.30
N LEU A 34 -0.55 16.27 9.34
CA LEU A 34 -1.51 15.67 8.41
C LEU A 34 -2.97 15.95 8.79
N THR A 35 -3.30 16.01 10.08
CA THR A 35 -4.68 16.19 10.57
C THR A 35 -5.15 17.65 10.61
N GLN A 36 -4.24 18.60 10.82
CA GLN A 36 -4.59 20.03 10.82
C GLN A 36 -4.81 20.58 9.40
N ASP A 37 -5.51 21.71 9.29
CA ASP A 37 -5.64 22.48 8.05
C ASP A 37 -4.32 23.19 7.69
N ASN A 38 -3.34 22.38 7.29
CA ASN A 38 -2.02 22.81 6.88
C ASN A 38 -1.93 22.98 5.37
N LYS A 39 -1.04 23.89 4.95
CA LYS A 39 -0.70 24.10 3.55
C LYS A 39 -0.33 22.78 2.87
N LYS A 40 -0.79 22.58 1.62
CA LYS A 40 -0.46 21.42 0.76
C LYS A 40 1.01 20.99 0.85
N ALA A 41 1.93 21.95 0.77
CA ALA A 41 3.37 21.68 0.81
C ALA A 41 3.86 21.03 2.12
N ILE A 42 3.17 21.29 3.25
CA ILE A 42 3.46 20.67 4.54
C ILE A 42 2.95 19.23 4.54
N LYS A 43 1.70 19.00 4.12
CA LYS A 43 1.13 17.65 4.02
C LYS A 43 1.94 16.75 3.10
N LYS A 44 2.35 17.26 1.92
CA LYS A 44 3.26 16.56 1.00
C LYS A 44 4.56 16.14 1.69
N LYS A 45 5.23 17.07 2.38
CA LYS A 45 6.49 16.76 3.07
C LYS A 45 6.32 15.82 4.26
N ALA A 46 5.19 15.90 4.97
CA ALA A 46 4.87 14.97 6.03
C ALA A 46 4.67 13.54 5.47
N CYS A 47 3.87 13.39 4.40
CA CYS A 47 3.71 12.10 3.71
C CYS A 47 5.03 11.56 3.18
N TRP A 48 5.87 12.40 2.56
CA TRP A 48 7.21 12.00 2.10
C TRP A 48 8.13 11.56 3.25
N THR A 49 8.07 12.23 4.40
CA THR A 49 8.85 11.82 5.58
C THR A 49 8.36 10.47 6.10
N ILE A 50 7.04 10.25 6.15
CA ILE A 50 6.44 8.99 6.57
C ILE A 50 6.82 7.86 5.61
N SER A 51 6.79 8.09 4.30
CA SER A 51 7.16 7.06 3.32
C SER A 51 8.62 6.62 3.47
N ASN A 52 9.54 7.54 3.80
CA ASN A 52 10.93 7.21 4.10
C ASN A 52 11.08 6.40 5.39
N ILE A 53 10.38 6.77 6.48
CA ILE A 53 10.41 5.99 7.73
C ILE A 53 9.88 4.57 7.49
N LEU A 54 8.83 4.43 6.68
CA LEU A 54 8.25 3.14 6.31
C LEU A 54 9.13 2.28 5.39
N ALA A 55 10.18 2.86 4.81
CA ALA A 55 11.18 2.12 4.04
C ALA A 55 12.21 1.38 4.92
N GLY A 56 12.24 1.69 6.22
CA GLY A 56 13.12 1.06 7.18
C GLY A 56 12.64 -0.32 7.65
N ASN A 57 13.16 -0.78 8.79
CA ASN A 57 12.85 -2.11 9.30
C ASN A 57 11.44 -2.26 9.89
N ARG A 58 11.05 -3.50 10.20
CA ARG A 58 9.72 -3.85 10.74
C ARG A 58 9.37 -3.13 12.04
N GLY A 59 10.36 -2.85 12.91
CA GLY A 59 10.13 -2.09 14.14
C GLY A 59 9.75 -0.65 13.86
N GLN A 60 10.35 -0.04 12.84
CA GLN A 60 10.03 1.33 12.40
C GLN A 60 8.67 1.40 11.72
N ILE A 61 8.35 0.42 10.86
CA ILE A 61 7.01 0.26 10.31
C ILE A 61 5.97 0.13 11.43
N GLN A 62 6.27 -0.67 12.46
CA GLN A 62 5.37 -0.82 13.61
C GLN A 62 5.20 0.49 14.38
N ALA A 63 6.26 1.27 14.59
CA ALA A 63 6.15 2.56 15.26
C ALA A 63 5.22 3.54 14.51
N VAL A 64 5.30 3.58 13.17
CA VAL A 64 4.40 4.39 12.32
C VAL A 64 2.95 3.88 12.41
N ASN A 65 2.78 2.56 12.46
CA ASN A 65 1.47 1.94 12.65
C ASN A 65 0.84 2.32 14.01
N ASP A 66 1.61 2.18 15.09
CA ASP A 66 1.17 2.48 16.46
C ASP A 66 0.83 3.97 16.63
N ALA A 67 1.45 4.85 15.83
CA ALA A 67 1.12 6.27 15.74
C ALA A 67 -0.11 6.58 14.85
N ASN A 68 -0.81 5.56 14.34
CA ASN A 68 -1.97 5.65 13.45
C ASN A 68 -1.73 6.42 12.14
N LEU A 69 -0.47 6.51 11.71
CA LEU A 69 -0.09 7.28 10.52
C LEU A 69 -0.39 6.51 9.23
N ILE A 70 -0.33 5.18 9.25
CA ILE A 70 -0.65 4.34 8.07
C ILE A 70 -2.09 4.58 7.64
N SER A 71 -3.04 4.47 8.58
CA SER A 71 -4.47 4.71 8.32
C SER A 71 -4.70 6.11 7.74
N LEU A 72 -4.05 7.12 8.34
CA LEU A 72 -4.16 8.52 7.91
C LEU A 72 -3.63 8.74 6.48
N VAL A 73 -2.48 8.15 6.14
CA VAL A 73 -1.91 8.24 4.79
C VAL A 73 -2.84 7.62 3.74
N ILE A 74 -3.48 6.49 4.07
CA ILE A 74 -4.41 5.81 3.14
C ILE A 74 -5.70 6.61 2.96
N GLN A 75 -6.25 7.16 4.05
CA GLN A 75 -7.44 8.01 3.99
C GLN A 75 -7.23 9.31 3.20
N LEU A 76 -5.98 9.77 3.06
CA LEU A 76 -5.65 10.92 2.22
C LEU A 76 -5.71 10.59 0.71
N LEU A 77 -5.46 9.34 0.30
CA LEU A 77 -5.36 8.96 -1.12
C LEU A 77 -6.57 9.39 -1.98
N PRO A 78 -7.84 9.17 -1.59
CA PRO A 78 -8.97 9.50 -2.45
C PRO A 78 -9.12 11.00 -2.72
N HIS A 79 -8.78 11.84 -1.74
CA HIS A 79 -9.08 13.27 -1.76
C HIS A 79 -7.86 14.16 -1.98
N ALA A 80 -6.65 13.60 -1.90
CA ALA A 80 -5.43 14.37 -2.05
C ALA A 80 -5.09 14.68 -3.50
N GLU A 81 -4.39 15.79 -3.69
CA GLU A 81 -3.80 16.16 -4.98
C GLU A 81 -2.76 15.12 -5.41
N PHE A 82 -2.51 15.04 -6.72
CA PHE A 82 -1.64 14.03 -7.34
C PHE A 82 -0.25 13.94 -6.69
N ASP A 83 0.35 15.08 -6.36
CA ASP A 83 1.64 15.17 -5.66
C ASP A 83 1.69 14.41 -4.33
N ILE A 84 0.58 14.40 -3.57
CA ILE A 84 0.50 13.75 -2.26
C ILE A 84 0.14 12.27 -2.43
N LYS A 85 -0.69 11.95 -3.44
CA LYS A 85 -1.01 10.56 -3.81
C LYS A 85 0.27 9.78 -4.13
N ILE A 86 1.22 10.38 -4.84
CA ILE A 86 2.52 9.76 -5.12
C ILE A 86 3.21 9.33 -3.83
N GLU A 87 3.31 10.22 -2.84
CA GLU A 87 3.98 9.91 -1.56
C GLU A 87 3.25 8.82 -0.76
N ALA A 88 1.91 8.82 -0.82
CA ALA A 88 1.10 7.79 -0.17
C ALA A 88 1.27 6.41 -0.84
N VAL A 89 1.39 6.36 -2.18
CA VAL A 89 1.71 5.12 -2.90
C VAL A 89 3.10 4.61 -2.53
N TRP A 90 4.09 5.49 -2.43
CA TRP A 90 5.43 5.12 -1.96
C TRP A 90 5.39 4.53 -0.55
N ALA A 91 4.64 5.15 0.37
CA ALA A 91 4.45 4.63 1.72
C ALA A 91 3.87 3.20 1.71
N ILE A 92 2.83 2.96 0.92
CA ILE A 92 2.20 1.62 0.79
C ILE A 92 3.19 0.62 0.17
N SER A 93 3.93 1.00 -0.88
CA SER A 93 4.91 0.13 -1.52
C SER A 93 6.07 -0.25 -0.59
N ASN A 94 6.50 0.69 0.26
CA ASN A 94 7.55 0.46 1.24
C ASN A 94 7.09 -0.52 2.33
N ILE A 95 5.88 -0.34 2.88
CA ILE A 95 5.30 -1.29 3.84
C ILE A 95 5.16 -2.69 3.22
N THR A 96 4.61 -2.79 2.02
CA THR A 96 4.41 -4.10 1.37
C THR A 96 5.73 -4.79 1.00
N SER A 97 6.82 -4.04 0.85
CA SER A 97 8.14 -4.59 0.54
C SER A 97 8.93 -5.03 1.78
N GLY A 98 8.87 -4.27 2.88
CA GLY A 98 9.67 -4.51 4.10
C GLY A 98 8.89 -5.07 5.29
N GLY A 99 7.57 -4.95 5.28
CA GLY A 99 6.69 -5.30 6.39
C GLY A 99 6.55 -6.80 6.62
N SER A 100 6.05 -7.17 7.81
CA SER A 100 5.63 -8.54 8.09
C SER A 100 4.29 -8.88 7.43
N GLN A 101 3.94 -10.16 7.43
CA GLN A 101 2.63 -10.63 6.96
C GLN A 101 1.47 -9.96 7.70
N GLU A 102 1.61 -9.73 9.00
CA GLU A 102 0.63 -9.09 9.88
C GLU A 102 0.51 -7.60 9.56
N GLN A 103 1.62 -6.92 9.29
CA GLN A 103 1.64 -5.52 8.90
C GLN A 103 0.97 -5.30 7.53
N ILE A 104 1.17 -6.23 6.58
CA ILE A 104 0.48 -6.19 5.28
C ILE A 104 -1.00 -6.51 5.43
N GLN A 105 -1.38 -7.48 6.27
CA GLN A 105 -2.79 -7.76 6.61
C GLN A 105 -3.48 -6.52 7.20
N TYR A 106 -2.81 -5.82 8.12
CA TYR A 106 -3.32 -4.56 8.65
C TYR A 106 -3.45 -3.49 7.56
N LEU A 107 -2.44 -3.34 6.70
CA LEU A 107 -2.48 -2.39 5.59
C LEU A 107 -3.70 -2.60 4.68
N VAL A 108 -3.99 -3.87 4.35
CA VAL A 108 -5.17 -4.24 3.56
C VAL A 108 -6.46 -3.93 4.32
N SER A 109 -6.52 -4.15 5.64
CA SER A 109 -7.70 -3.82 6.46
C SER A 109 -7.99 -2.31 6.52
N GLN A 110 -6.99 -1.46 6.21
CA GLN A 110 -7.16 -0.02 6.03
C GLN A 110 -7.67 0.38 4.63
N ASN A 111 -8.13 -0.58 3.81
CA ASN A 111 -8.69 -0.36 2.47
C ASN A 111 -7.68 0.22 1.44
N CYS A 112 -6.41 -0.20 1.51
CA CYS A 112 -5.38 0.30 0.59
C CYS A 112 -5.52 -0.22 -0.86
N ILE A 113 -6.22 -1.35 -1.08
CA ILE A 113 -6.27 -2.06 -2.37
C ILE A 113 -6.92 -1.21 -3.46
N LYS A 114 -8.14 -0.72 -3.22
CA LYS A 114 -8.87 0.08 -4.22
C LYS A 114 -8.09 1.34 -4.66
N PRO A 115 -7.54 2.16 -3.75
CA PRO A 115 -6.69 3.29 -4.13
C PRO A 115 -5.48 2.89 -4.98
N LEU A 116 -4.82 1.75 -4.72
CA LEU A 116 -3.73 1.26 -5.55
C LEU A 116 -4.21 0.89 -6.96
N CYS A 117 -5.32 0.17 -7.06
CA CYS A 117 -5.93 -0.21 -8.35
C CYS A 117 -6.38 1.02 -9.15
N ASP A 118 -6.89 2.06 -8.49
CA ASP A 118 -7.28 3.31 -9.13
C ASP A 118 -6.09 4.08 -9.75
N ILE A 119 -4.88 3.88 -9.23
CA ILE A 119 -3.67 4.55 -9.73
C ILE A 119 -3.06 3.82 -10.94
N LEU A 120 -3.41 2.57 -11.20
CA LEU A 120 -2.94 1.84 -12.39
C LEU A 120 -3.33 2.50 -13.73
N GLY A 121 -4.41 3.29 -13.74
CA GLY A 121 -4.84 4.04 -14.92
C GLY A 121 -4.12 5.40 -15.12
N TYR A 122 -3.12 5.73 -14.31
CA TYR A 122 -2.43 7.01 -14.40
C TYR A 122 -1.30 6.98 -15.45
N PRO A 123 -1.00 8.12 -16.08
CA PRO A 123 -0.04 8.17 -17.18
C PRO A 123 1.44 8.10 -16.76
N ASP A 124 1.78 8.28 -15.48
CA ASP A 124 3.19 8.23 -15.03
C ASP A 124 3.64 6.77 -14.86
N PRO A 125 4.55 6.24 -15.71
CA PRO A 125 4.93 4.85 -15.64
C PRO A 125 5.58 4.48 -14.30
N ARG A 126 6.26 5.43 -13.66
CA ARG A 126 6.96 5.18 -12.39
C ARG A 126 5.96 4.87 -11.28
N ILE A 127 4.83 5.58 -11.24
CA ILE A 127 3.82 5.32 -10.20
C ILE A 127 3.09 4.01 -10.44
N VAL A 128 2.82 3.68 -11.71
CA VAL A 128 2.20 2.40 -12.10
C VAL A 128 3.09 1.23 -11.68
N ILE A 129 4.40 1.29 -11.93
CA ILE A 129 5.35 0.25 -11.50
C ILE A 129 5.34 0.06 -9.98
N VAL A 130 5.34 1.16 -9.22
CA VAL A 130 5.31 1.13 -7.75
C VAL A 130 3.99 0.53 -7.23
N CYS A 131 2.87 0.85 -7.87
CA CYS A 131 1.55 0.27 -7.57
C CYS A 131 1.50 -1.23 -7.88
N LEU A 132 1.96 -1.65 -9.06
CA LEU A 132 2.05 -3.06 -9.43
C LEU A 132 2.90 -3.86 -8.44
N LYS A 133 4.04 -3.30 -8.02
CA LYS A 133 4.89 -3.92 -6.98
C LYS A 133 4.14 -4.08 -5.65
N GLY A 134 3.40 -3.05 -5.22
CA GLY A 134 2.59 -3.10 -4.01
C GLY A 134 1.50 -4.17 -4.07
N LEU A 135 0.77 -4.24 -5.19
CA LEU A 135 -0.26 -5.25 -5.44
C LEU A 135 0.33 -6.67 -5.52
N GLU A 136 1.47 -6.87 -6.20
CA GLU A 136 2.15 -8.17 -6.27
C GLU A 136 2.55 -8.67 -4.87
N ASN A 137 3.05 -7.78 -4.00
CA ASN A 137 3.41 -8.13 -2.63
C ASN A 137 2.19 -8.50 -1.78
N ILE A 138 1.08 -7.76 -1.92
CA ILE A 138 -0.20 -8.09 -1.27
C ILE A 138 -0.69 -9.47 -1.76
N LEU A 139 -0.71 -9.71 -3.07
CA LEU A 139 -1.10 -11.00 -3.66
C LEU A 139 -0.21 -12.16 -3.17
N LYS A 140 1.11 -11.94 -3.02
CA LYS A 140 2.04 -12.88 -2.40
C LYS A 140 1.62 -13.28 -1.00
N VAL A 141 1.26 -12.32 -0.15
CA VAL A 141 0.79 -12.60 1.21
C VAL A 141 -0.52 -13.39 1.18
N GLY A 142 -1.47 -12.98 0.34
CA GLY A 142 -2.74 -13.67 0.23
C GLY A 142 -2.59 -15.13 -0.26
N LYS A 143 -1.66 -15.39 -1.18
CA LYS A 143 -1.30 -16.74 -1.61
C LYS A 143 -0.65 -17.55 -0.48
N ALA A 144 0.28 -16.97 0.28
CA ALA A 144 0.87 -17.65 1.44
C ALA A 144 -0.20 -18.03 2.49
N LEU A 145 -1.18 -17.14 2.74
CA LEU A 145 -2.31 -17.43 3.62
C LEU A 145 -3.19 -18.57 3.09
N LYS A 146 -3.47 -18.59 1.78
CA LYS A 146 -4.16 -19.70 1.08
C LYS A 146 -3.42 -21.02 1.27
N ASP A 147 -2.11 -21.03 1.01
CA ASP A 147 -1.28 -22.24 1.08
C ASP A 147 -1.17 -22.79 2.52
N MET A 148 -1.32 -21.92 3.54
CA MET A 148 -1.42 -22.31 4.95
C MET A 148 -2.82 -22.78 5.38
N GLY A 149 -3.78 -22.90 4.45
CA GLY A 149 -5.16 -23.29 4.75
C GLY A 149 -5.97 -22.22 5.49
N ARG A 150 -5.46 -20.98 5.58
CA ARG A 150 -6.22 -19.85 6.14
C ARG A 150 -7.19 -19.32 5.09
N ASN A 151 -8.13 -18.47 5.53
CA ASN A 151 -9.11 -17.82 4.67
C ASN A 151 -9.90 -18.80 3.77
N GLY A 152 -10.21 -19.98 4.29
CA GLY A 152 -11.00 -20.98 3.57
C GLY A 152 -10.31 -21.59 2.35
N GLY A 153 -8.98 -21.49 2.25
CA GLY A 153 -8.19 -22.00 1.11
C GLY A 153 -8.19 -21.05 -0.08
N MET A 154 -8.50 -19.78 0.12
CA MET A 154 -8.63 -18.77 -0.93
C MET A 154 -7.67 -17.62 -0.74
N ASN A 155 -7.23 -17.05 -1.86
CA ASN A 155 -6.51 -15.78 -1.85
C ASN A 155 -7.50 -14.63 -1.80
N ILE A 156 -7.96 -14.28 -0.60
CA ILE A 156 -8.94 -13.19 -0.39
C ILE A 156 -8.48 -11.85 -0.96
N TYR A 157 -7.17 -11.62 -1.10
CA TYR A 157 -6.67 -10.37 -1.65
C TYR A 157 -6.74 -10.32 -3.17
N ALA A 158 -6.64 -11.47 -3.84
CA ALA A 158 -6.97 -11.54 -5.26
C ALA A 158 -8.44 -11.18 -5.46
N HIS A 159 -9.34 -11.75 -4.65
CA HIS A 159 -10.77 -11.40 -4.70
C HIS A 159 -11.03 -9.90 -4.49
N MET A 160 -10.41 -9.29 -3.47
CA MET A 160 -10.56 -7.85 -3.22
C MET A 160 -10.02 -6.98 -4.37
N ILE A 161 -8.97 -7.43 -5.07
CA ILE A 161 -8.44 -6.75 -6.25
C ILE A 161 -9.44 -6.89 -7.41
N ASP A 162 -10.02 -8.06 -7.60
CA ASP A 162 -11.01 -8.34 -8.62
C ASP A 162 -12.30 -7.52 -8.43
N GLU A 163 -12.86 -7.51 -7.22
CA GLU A 163 -14.08 -6.76 -6.86
C GLU A 163 -13.99 -5.26 -7.14
N CYS A 164 -12.78 -4.69 -7.14
CA CYS A 164 -12.56 -3.28 -7.45
C CYS A 164 -12.10 -3.01 -8.90
N GLY A 165 -12.21 -4.01 -9.79
CA GLY A 165 -11.80 -3.95 -11.20
C GLY A 165 -10.28 -3.86 -11.38
N GLY A 166 -9.50 -4.32 -10.40
CA GLY A 166 -8.06 -4.23 -10.40
C GLY A 166 -7.41 -5.14 -11.45
N PHE A 167 -7.92 -6.37 -11.62
CA PHE A 167 -7.38 -7.30 -12.63
C PHE A 167 -7.65 -6.82 -14.06
N GLU A 168 -8.84 -6.30 -14.37
CA GLU A 168 -9.13 -5.67 -15.66
C GLU A 168 -8.12 -4.54 -15.97
N LYS A 169 -7.78 -3.72 -14.98
CA LYS A 169 -6.76 -2.68 -15.16
C LYS A 169 -5.36 -3.27 -15.39
N ILE A 170 -5.01 -4.35 -14.71
CA ILE A 170 -3.73 -5.05 -14.93
C ILE A 170 -3.69 -5.69 -16.32
N GLU A 171 -4.79 -6.26 -16.81
CA GLU A 171 -4.91 -6.79 -18.18
C GLU A 171 -4.69 -5.70 -19.22
N ASN A 172 -5.31 -4.52 -19.05
CA ASN A 172 -5.10 -3.38 -19.93
C ASN A 172 -3.61 -2.97 -20.02
N LEU A 173 -2.84 -3.13 -18.94
CA LEU A 173 -1.41 -2.83 -18.91
C LEU A 173 -0.55 -3.80 -19.75
N GLN A 174 -1.09 -4.93 -20.21
CA GLN A 174 -0.42 -5.79 -21.18
C GLN A 174 -0.26 -5.14 -22.58
N SER A 175 -0.90 -4.00 -22.82
CA SER A 175 -0.73 -3.19 -24.04
C SER A 175 0.14 -1.95 -23.84
N HIS A 176 0.74 -1.77 -22.66
CA HIS A 176 1.49 -0.56 -22.31
C HIS A 176 2.85 -0.49 -23.02
N ASP A 177 3.23 0.68 -23.53
CA ASP A 177 4.50 0.92 -24.25
C ASP A 177 5.78 0.69 -23.41
N ASN A 178 5.64 0.55 -22.10
CA ASN A 178 6.75 0.36 -21.18
C ASN A 178 6.89 -1.15 -20.87
N ASN A 179 7.99 -1.74 -21.33
CA ASN A 179 8.25 -3.17 -21.18
C ASN A 179 8.23 -3.66 -19.72
N ASP A 180 8.70 -2.87 -18.74
CA ASP A 180 8.68 -3.30 -17.32
C ASP A 180 7.24 -3.37 -16.78
N ILE A 181 6.36 -2.46 -17.22
CA ILE A 181 4.93 -2.51 -16.87
C ILE A 181 4.27 -3.73 -17.51
N TYR A 182 4.51 -3.94 -18.80
CA TYR A 182 4.01 -5.09 -19.55
C TYR A 182 4.41 -6.43 -18.88
N GLU A 183 5.71 -6.63 -18.65
CA GLU A 183 6.25 -7.86 -18.08
C GLU A 183 5.69 -8.13 -16.68
N ARG A 184 5.55 -7.09 -15.85
CA ARG A 184 4.95 -7.21 -14.51
C ARG A 184 3.47 -7.56 -14.57
N ALA A 185 2.72 -6.93 -15.46
CA ALA A 185 1.29 -7.21 -15.64
C ALA A 185 1.08 -8.68 -16.04
N VAL A 186 1.80 -9.16 -17.06
CA VAL A 186 1.77 -10.57 -17.49
C VAL A 186 2.09 -11.50 -16.32
N LYS A 187 3.20 -11.25 -15.62
CA LYS A 187 3.63 -12.09 -14.50
C LYS A 187 2.62 -12.15 -13.37
N ILE A 188 1.95 -11.03 -13.05
CA ILE A 188 0.91 -11.01 -12.02
C ILE A 188 -0.28 -11.88 -12.46
N LEU A 189 -0.75 -11.71 -13.68
CA LEU A 189 -1.92 -12.45 -14.20
C LEU A 189 -1.65 -13.96 -14.29
N GLU A 190 -0.47 -14.37 -14.76
CA GLU A 190 -0.09 -15.79 -14.81
C GLU A 190 0.02 -16.44 -13.42
N LYS A 191 0.48 -15.68 -12.43
CA LYS A 191 0.78 -16.22 -11.09
C LYS A 191 -0.43 -16.23 -10.16
N TYR A 192 -1.38 -15.33 -10.40
CA TYR A 192 -2.58 -15.13 -9.59
C TYR A 192 -3.82 -15.16 -10.48
N PRO A 193 -4.11 -16.30 -11.14
CA PRO A 193 -5.32 -16.43 -11.93
C PRO A 193 -6.54 -16.23 -11.04
N VAL A 194 -7.54 -15.53 -11.56
CA VAL A 194 -8.85 -15.41 -10.94
C VAL A 194 -9.67 -16.60 -11.42
N ASP A 195 -9.78 -17.64 -10.60
CA ASP A 195 -10.66 -18.78 -10.90
C ASP A 195 -12.10 -18.38 -10.60
N ASP A 196 -12.96 -18.33 -11.61
CA ASP A 196 -14.41 -18.03 -11.48
C ASP A 196 -15.11 -18.93 -10.44
N GLU A 197 -14.62 -20.17 -10.25
CA GLU A 197 -15.14 -21.11 -9.26
C GLU A 197 -14.74 -20.76 -7.81
N GLU A 198 -13.55 -20.17 -7.59
CA GLU A 198 -13.13 -19.69 -6.26
C GLU A 198 -13.92 -18.44 -5.84
N VAL A 199 -14.28 -17.58 -6.81
CA VAL A 199 -15.09 -16.37 -6.59
C VAL A 199 -16.51 -16.71 -6.13
N GLN A 200 -17.15 -17.69 -6.78
CA GLN A 200 -18.49 -18.13 -6.39
C GLN A 200 -18.52 -18.84 -5.02
N ALA A 201 -17.50 -19.64 -4.71
CA ALA A 201 -17.38 -20.32 -3.43
C ALA A 201 -17.11 -19.34 -2.26
N ALA A 202 -16.43 -18.22 -2.50
CA ALA A 202 -16.25 -17.14 -1.51
C ALA A 202 -17.56 -16.38 -1.24
N ALA A 203 -18.28 -15.97 -2.29
CA ALA A 203 -19.54 -15.24 -2.19
C ALA A 203 -20.65 -16.05 -1.49
N GLY A 204 -20.68 -17.37 -1.72
CA GLY A 204 -21.61 -18.28 -1.05
C GLY A 204 -21.37 -18.43 0.46
N ARG A 205 -20.12 -18.27 0.94
CA ARG A 205 -19.77 -18.42 2.36
C ARG A 205 -20.01 -17.15 3.17
N SER A 206 -19.79 -15.95 2.60
CA SER A 206 -20.09 -14.68 3.27
C SER A 206 -21.60 -14.49 3.52
N SER A 207 -22.44 -15.05 2.64
CA SER A 207 -23.90 -15.03 2.78
C SER A 207 -24.43 -15.94 3.90
N ALA A 208 -23.64 -16.93 4.34
CA ALA A 208 -24.02 -17.89 5.36
C ALA A 208 -23.68 -17.46 6.80
N HIS A 209 -22.85 -16.43 6.99
CA HIS A 209 -22.45 -15.91 8.32
C HIS A 209 -23.27 -14.68 8.78
N GLY A 210 -24.26 -14.24 8.01
CA GLY A 210 -25.16 -13.12 8.35
C GLY A 210 -26.54 -13.52 8.91
N LEU A 211 -26.78 -14.81 9.13
CA LEU A 211 -28.04 -15.34 9.64
C LEU A 211 -27.74 -16.33 10.78
N GLY A 212 -27.49 -15.81 11.97
CA GLY A 212 -27.30 -16.58 13.20
C GLY A 212 -27.56 -15.71 14.41
#